data_AF-A0AA88E4W0-F1
#
_entry.id   AF-A0AA88E4W0-F1
#
_cell.length_a   1.000
_cell.length_b   1.000
_cell.length_c   1.000
_cell.angle_alpha   90.00
_cell.angle_beta   90.00
_cell.angle_gamma   90.00
#
_symmetry.space_group_name_H-M   'P 1'
#
loop_
_entity.id
_entity.type
_entity.pdbx_description
1 polymer ?
#
loop_
_entity_poly.entity_id
_entity_poly.type
_entity_poly.pdbx_seq_one_letter_code
_entity_poly.pdbx_strand_id
1 'polypeptide(L)'
;MLNMKLRDGDVVSIRNVSLKKATFVKLRPHETAFVELSNPKAVLEKVLRGFSCLATGETIVIDYNEKKYSIDVLQTKPDQKAASIIEADVVVDFVLPKDYQKAEKPVATEAAMAEKVEEDYGLEKDESSFQAFTGKSYKLSD
;
A
#
# COMPACT_ATOMS: atom_id res chain seq x y z
N MET A 1 7.34 -23.51 -10.50
CA MET A 1 8.10 -22.90 -11.62
C MET A 1 7.32 -21.83 -12.39
N LEU A 2 6.04 -21.55 -12.06
CA LEU A 2 5.18 -20.61 -12.82
C LEU A 2 5.74 -19.19 -12.91
N ASN A 3 6.32 -18.63 -11.83
CA ASN A 3 6.90 -17.28 -11.85
C ASN A 3 8.05 -17.12 -12.86
N MET A 4 8.88 -18.15 -13.03
CA MET A 4 10.01 -18.14 -13.97
C MET A 4 9.62 -18.58 -15.38
N LYS A 5 8.38 -19.06 -15.59
CA LYS A 5 7.84 -19.51 -16.89
C LYS A 5 8.74 -20.56 -17.58
N LEU A 6 9.39 -21.42 -16.80
CA LEU A 6 10.27 -22.47 -17.29
C LEU A 6 9.49 -23.70 -17.78
N ARG A 7 10.04 -24.38 -18.78
CA ARG A 7 9.57 -25.66 -19.33
C ARG A 7 10.59 -26.77 -19.05
N ASP A 8 10.14 -28.02 -19.18
CA ASP A 8 11.02 -29.17 -19.04
C ASP A 8 12.19 -29.10 -20.05
N GLY A 9 13.41 -29.22 -19.55
CA GLY A 9 14.63 -29.12 -20.35
C GLY A 9 15.25 -27.71 -20.45
N ASP A 10 14.64 -26.69 -19.85
CA ASP A 10 15.24 -25.35 -19.81
C ASP A 10 16.50 -25.30 -18.92
N VAL A 11 17.51 -24.57 -19.39
CA VAL A 11 18.78 -24.38 -18.66
C VAL A 11 18.70 -23.16 -17.75
N VAL A 12 18.98 -23.35 -16.46
CA VAL A 12 18.99 -22.27 -15.46
C VAL A 12 20.43 -21.99 -15.01
N SER A 13 20.83 -20.72 -15.04
CA SER A 13 22.13 -20.28 -14.52
C SER A 13 22.03 -19.96 -13.04
N ILE A 14 22.75 -20.70 -12.21
CA ILE A 14 22.83 -20.47 -10.76
C ILE A 14 24.10 -19.67 -10.45
N ARG A 15 23.97 -18.58 -9.69
CA ARG A 15 25.11 -17.79 -9.18
C ARG A 15 24.94 -17.56 -7.69
N ASN A 16 26.05 -17.66 -6.96
CA ASN A 16 26.10 -17.27 -5.56
C ASN A 16 26.21 -15.75 -5.46
N VAL A 17 25.35 -15.15 -4.63
CA VAL A 17 25.29 -13.71 -4.39
C VAL A 17 24.98 -13.46 -2.92
N SER A 18 25.69 -12.52 -2.31
CA SER A 18 25.39 -12.04 -0.96
C SER A 18 24.39 -10.89 -1.03
N LEU A 19 23.19 -11.10 -0.49
CA LEU A 19 22.13 -10.09 -0.45
C LEU A 19 22.18 -9.32 0.88
N LYS A 20 21.91 -8.01 0.83
CA LYS A 20 21.77 -7.20 2.05
C LYS A 20 20.41 -7.47 2.71
N LYS A 21 20.34 -7.28 4.03
CA LYS A 21 19.07 -7.36 4.77
C LYS A 21 18.14 -6.22 4.31
N ALA A 22 16.88 -6.57 4.08
CA ALA A 22 15.85 -5.60 3.76
C ALA A 22 15.54 -4.75 5.01
N THR A 23 15.32 -3.45 4.82
CA THR A 23 14.84 -2.55 5.88
C THR A 23 13.42 -2.07 5.61
N PHE A 24 13.03 -2.00 4.35
CA PHE A 24 11.71 -1.54 3.94
C PHE A 24 11.26 -2.29 2.69
N VAL A 25 9.99 -2.66 2.62
CA VAL A 25 9.39 -3.27 1.45
C VAL A 25 8.02 -2.68 1.19
N LYS A 26 7.79 -2.29 -0.06
CA LYS A 26 6.49 -1.84 -0.56
C LYS A 26 5.79 -3.00 -1.24
N LEU A 27 4.65 -3.39 -0.69
CA LEU A 27 3.84 -4.51 -1.15
C LEU A 27 2.50 -4.03 -1.69
N ARG A 28 2.04 -4.68 -2.75
CA ARG A 28 0.73 -4.42 -3.36
C ARG A 28 -0.08 -5.71 -3.42
N PRO A 29 -1.09 -5.87 -2.56
CA PRO A 29 -2.04 -6.98 -2.67
C PRO A 29 -2.81 -6.93 -3.99
N HIS A 30 -3.20 -8.07 -4.55
CA HIS A 30 -4.08 -8.08 -5.73
C HIS A 30 -5.53 -7.84 -5.32
N GLU A 31 -5.98 -8.55 -4.27
CA GLU A 31 -7.35 -8.55 -3.78
C GLU A 31 -7.52 -7.63 -2.57
N THR A 32 -8.65 -6.91 -2.52
CA THR A 32 -9.07 -6.13 -1.34
C THR A 32 -9.32 -7.02 -0.13
N ALA A 33 -9.74 -8.27 -0.36
CA ALA A 33 -9.98 -9.27 0.68
C ALA A 33 -8.76 -9.51 1.58
N PHE A 34 -7.53 -9.29 1.11
CA PHE A 34 -6.33 -9.37 1.95
C PHE A 34 -6.21 -8.19 2.92
N VAL A 35 -6.60 -6.99 2.48
CA VAL A 35 -6.57 -5.77 3.30
C VAL A 35 -7.70 -5.77 4.33
N GLU A 36 -8.84 -6.37 3.99
CA GLU A 36 -10.00 -6.53 4.87
C GLU A 36 -9.83 -7.61 5.95
N LEU A 37 -8.74 -8.39 5.92
CA LEU A 37 -8.42 -9.32 7.00
C LEU A 37 -8.25 -8.54 8.31
N SER A 38 -8.67 -9.13 9.44
CA SER A 38 -8.54 -8.48 10.74
C SER A 38 -7.08 -8.16 11.12
N ASN A 39 -6.13 -8.98 10.67
CA ASN A 39 -4.70 -8.85 11.00
C ASN A 39 -3.80 -9.16 9.79
N PRO A 40 -3.73 -8.31 8.75
CA PRO A 40 -2.99 -8.60 7.52
C PRO A 40 -1.47 -8.64 7.75
N LYS A 41 -0.95 -7.84 8.70
CA LYS A 41 0.47 -7.83 9.06
C LYS A 41 0.92 -9.16 9.68
N ALA A 42 0.15 -9.73 10.60
CA ALA A 42 0.50 -10.98 11.27
C ALA A 42 0.51 -12.17 10.28
N VAL A 43 -0.44 -12.19 9.34
CA VAL A 43 -0.47 -13.19 8.26
C VAL A 43 0.79 -13.07 7.41
N LEU A 44 1.15 -11.85 7.03
CA LEU A 44 2.34 -11.59 6.23
C LEU A 44 3.61 -12.00 6.96
N GLU A 45 3.78 -11.64 8.24
CA GLU A 45 4.96 -12.01 9.04
C GLU A 45 5.14 -13.52 9.14
N LYS A 46 4.05 -14.26 9.41
CA LYS A 46 4.09 -15.72 9.51
C LYS A 46 4.57 -16.35 8.21
N VAL A 47 4.11 -15.82 7.08
CA VAL A 47 4.38 -16.35 5.75
C VAL A 47 5.78 -15.95 5.29
N LEU A 48 6.17 -14.68 5.45
CA LEU A 48 7.50 -14.16 5.11
C LEU A 48 8.62 -14.89 5.85
N ARG A 49 8.38 -15.41 7.05
CA ARG A 49 9.35 -16.25 7.77
C ARG A 49 9.76 -17.52 7.02
N GLY A 50 8.91 -18.02 6.12
CA GLY A 50 9.20 -19.15 5.24
C GLY A 50 10.07 -18.79 4.02
N PHE A 51 10.27 -17.51 3.74
CA PHE A 51 11.03 -17.03 2.59
C PHE A 51 12.41 -16.51 3.03
N SER A 52 13.43 -16.78 2.22
CA SER A 52 14.79 -16.28 2.46
C SER A 52 15.04 -14.90 1.87
N CYS A 53 14.42 -14.60 0.73
CA CYS A 53 14.65 -13.38 -0.02
C CYS A 53 13.39 -12.95 -0.77
N LEU A 54 13.31 -11.65 -1.07
CA LEU A 54 12.29 -11.04 -1.91
C LEU A 54 12.97 -10.39 -3.10
N ALA A 55 12.42 -10.60 -4.29
CA ALA A 55 12.84 -9.90 -5.50
C ALA A 55 11.89 -8.74 -5.81
N THR A 56 12.44 -7.61 -6.22
CA THR A 56 11.64 -6.45 -6.63
C THR A 56 10.97 -6.74 -7.98
N GLY A 57 9.67 -6.47 -8.07
CA GLY A 57 8.84 -6.71 -9.25
C GLY A 57 8.27 -8.13 -9.35
N GLU A 58 8.49 -8.98 -8.34
CA GLU A 58 7.95 -10.34 -8.32
C GLU A 58 6.62 -10.42 -7.57
N THR A 59 5.75 -11.34 -7.99
CA THR A 59 4.50 -11.68 -7.29
C THR A 59 4.71 -12.89 -6.39
N ILE A 60 4.50 -12.72 -5.08
CA ILE A 60 4.47 -13.81 -4.11
C ILE A 60 3.03 -14.28 -3.90
N VAL A 61 2.86 -15.59 -3.69
CA VAL A 61 1.56 -16.20 -3.38
C VAL A 61 1.57 -16.63 -1.93
N ILE A 62 0.53 -16.24 -1.19
CA ILE A 62 0.37 -16.50 0.23
C ILE A 62 -0.86 -17.38 0.44
N ASP A 63 -0.67 -18.55 1.03
CA ASP A 63 -1.79 -19.42 1.44
C ASP A 63 -2.22 -19.08 2.87
N TYR A 64 -3.44 -18.57 3.03
CA TYR A 64 -4.04 -18.27 4.32
C TYR A 64 -5.53 -18.60 4.35
N ASN A 65 -5.96 -19.34 5.37
CA ASN A 65 -7.37 -19.74 5.55
C ASN A 65 -7.97 -20.43 4.30
N GLU A 66 -7.22 -21.39 3.74
CA GLU A 66 -7.59 -22.13 2.52
C GLU A 66 -7.78 -21.26 1.25
N LYS A 67 -7.36 -19.99 1.30
CA LYS A 67 -7.36 -19.05 0.18
C LYS A 67 -5.94 -18.64 -0.19
N LYS A 68 -5.71 -18.48 -1.49
CA LYS A 68 -4.43 -18.04 -2.05
C LYS A 68 -4.51 -16.55 -2.37
N TYR A 69 -3.68 -15.74 -1.71
CA TYR A 69 -3.58 -14.31 -1.95
C TYR A 69 -2.31 -14.01 -2.75
N SER A 70 -2.44 -13.32 -3.88
CA SER A 70 -1.29 -12.85 -4.66
C SER A 70 -0.90 -11.43 -4.25
N ILE A 71 0.38 -11.21 -3.97
CA ILE A 71 0.93 -9.92 -3.55
C ILE A 71 2.15 -9.58 -4.42
N ASP A 72 2.18 -8.40 -5.00
CA ASP A 72 3.34 -7.91 -5.73
C ASP A 72 4.32 -7.20 -4.80
N VAL A 73 5.60 -7.48 -4.99
CA VAL A 73 6.70 -6.72 -4.41
C VAL A 73 7.00 -5.57 -5.35
N LEU A 74 6.61 -4.34 -4.97
CA LEU A 74 6.86 -3.17 -5.81
C LEU A 74 8.28 -2.64 -5.66
N GLN A 75 8.78 -2.60 -4.43
CA GLN A 75 10.09 -2.05 -4.13
C GLN A 75 10.64 -2.62 -2.82
N THR A 76 11.94 -2.86 -2.79
CA THR A 76 12.69 -3.22 -1.58
C THR A 76 13.79 -2.20 -1.32
N LYS A 77 14.05 -1.85 -0.05
CA LYS A 77 15.25 -1.11 0.37
C LYS A 77 16.17 -2.05 1.15
N PRO A 78 17.50 -2.00 0.94
CA PRO A 78 18.24 -1.14 0.00
C PRO A 78 17.91 -1.43 -1.48
N ASP A 79 18.09 -0.44 -2.36
CA ASP A 79 17.75 -0.53 -3.79
C ASP A 79 18.61 -1.58 -4.50
N GLN A 80 18.12 -2.82 -4.47
CA GLN A 80 18.75 -4.00 -5.06
C GLN A 80 17.65 -4.84 -5.73
N LYS A 81 18.05 -5.63 -6.74
CA LYS A 81 17.11 -6.52 -7.44
C LYS A 81 16.44 -7.53 -6.51
N ALA A 82 17.16 -7.95 -5.46
CA ALA A 82 16.64 -8.81 -4.41
C ALA A 82 17.22 -8.40 -3.06
N ALA A 83 16.47 -8.63 -1.99
CA ALA A 83 16.86 -8.36 -0.62
C ALA A 83 16.63 -9.60 0.25
N SER A 84 17.50 -9.80 1.24
CA SER A 84 17.38 -10.89 2.22
C SER A 84 16.43 -10.49 3.34
N ILE A 85 15.53 -11.38 3.72
CA ILE A 85 14.53 -11.18 4.78
C ILE A 85 14.70 -12.17 5.94
N ILE A 86 15.78 -12.94 5.95
CA ILE A 86 16.09 -13.88 7.03
C ILE A 86 16.40 -13.09 8.29
N GLU A 87 15.56 -13.25 9.32
CA GLU A 87 15.73 -12.62 10.64
C GLU A 87 15.98 -11.10 10.51
N ALA A 88 15.16 -10.45 9.69
CA ALA A 88 15.22 -9.02 9.45
C ALA A 88 13.91 -8.38 9.88
N ASP A 89 14.03 -7.27 10.62
CA ASP A 89 12.90 -6.40 10.94
C ASP A 89 12.66 -5.47 9.76
N VAL A 90 11.70 -5.84 8.92
CA VAL A 90 11.37 -5.10 7.69
C VAL A 90 10.13 -4.26 7.90
N VAL A 91 10.22 -2.96 7.61
CA VAL A 91 9.04 -2.09 7.57
C VAL A 91 8.25 -2.37 6.30
N VAL A 92 6.99 -2.78 6.45
CA VAL A 92 6.09 -3.08 5.33
C VAL A 92 5.11 -1.93 5.10
N ASP A 93 5.05 -1.47 3.85
CA ASP A 93 4.08 -0.48 3.38
C ASP A 93 3.12 -1.13 2.36
N PHE A 94 1.83 -0.99 2.59
CA PHE A 94 0.79 -1.55 1.73
C PHE A 94 0.25 -0.50 0.78
N VAL A 95 0.25 -0.82 -0.52
CA VAL A 95 -0.31 0.03 -1.57
C VAL A 95 -1.71 -0.47 -1.93
N LEU A 96 -2.51 0.45 -2.48
CA LEU A 96 -3.84 0.17 -3.02
C LEU A 96 -3.85 -1.13 -3.87
N PRO A 97 -4.80 -2.04 -3.59
CA PRO A 97 -4.91 -3.29 -4.32
C PRO A 97 -5.11 -3.11 -5.82
N LYS A 98 -4.70 -4.10 -6.63
CA LYS A 98 -4.99 -4.12 -8.07
C LYS A 98 -6.48 -4.08 -8.38
N ASP A 99 -7.26 -4.78 -7.58
CA ASP A 99 -8.70 -4.91 -7.74
C ASP A 99 -9.49 -3.73 -7.14
N TYR A 100 -8.82 -2.65 -6.70
CA TYR A 100 -9.53 -1.48 -6.19
C TYR A 100 -10.32 -0.80 -7.31
N GLN A 101 -11.55 -1.27 -7.54
CA GLN A 101 -12.58 -0.52 -8.23
C GLN A 101 -12.98 0.60 -7.29
N LYS A 102 -12.47 1.80 -7.57
CA LYS A 102 -13.04 3.03 -7.04
C LYS A 102 -14.50 3.00 -7.44
N ALA A 103 -15.40 2.69 -6.51
CA ALA A 103 -16.82 2.76 -6.75
C ALA A 103 -17.08 4.14 -7.37
N GLU A 104 -17.45 4.17 -8.65
CA GLU A 104 -17.98 5.37 -9.26
C GLU A 104 -19.19 5.70 -8.40
N LYS A 105 -19.07 6.76 -7.59
CA LYS A 105 -20.25 7.37 -6.97
C LYS A 105 -21.26 7.49 -8.11
N PRO A 106 -22.49 6.98 -7.97
CA PRO A 106 -23.46 7.07 -9.05
C PRO A 106 -23.50 8.51 -9.50
N VAL A 107 -23.23 8.71 -10.79
CA VAL A 107 -23.18 10.01 -11.44
C VAL A 107 -24.59 10.56 -11.35
N ALA A 108 -24.85 11.35 -10.31
CA ALA A 108 -25.89 12.36 -10.36
C ALA A 108 -25.35 13.46 -11.28
N THR A 109 -25.67 13.36 -12.57
CA THR A 109 -25.96 14.55 -13.38
C THR A 109 -26.95 15.40 -12.56
N GLU A 110 -26.74 16.69 -12.31
CA GLU A 110 -26.51 17.75 -13.30
C GLU A 110 -25.69 18.93 -12.73
N ALA A 111 -25.11 19.67 -13.67
CA ALA A 111 -24.21 20.80 -13.54
C ALA A 111 -24.72 21.99 -12.71
N ALA A 112 -23.86 22.51 -11.82
CA ALA A 112 -23.60 23.94 -11.67
C ALA A 112 -22.32 24.20 -10.85
N MET A 113 -21.47 25.09 -11.39
CA MET A 113 -20.24 25.69 -10.85
C MET A 113 -18.99 24.78 -10.85
N ALA A 114 -18.15 24.80 -11.90
CA ALA A 114 -17.17 25.85 -12.26
C ALA A 114 -16.33 26.27 -11.04
N GLU A 115 -15.01 26.24 -10.99
CA GLU A 115 -13.92 26.01 -11.93
C GLU A 115 -12.65 26.10 -11.05
N LYS A 116 -11.67 25.18 -11.22
CA LYS A 116 -10.23 25.31 -10.84
C LYS A 116 -9.91 25.46 -9.32
N VAL A 117 -8.78 25.07 -8.75
CA VAL A 117 -7.47 24.56 -9.20
C VAL A 117 -6.70 24.15 -7.92
N GLU A 118 -5.86 23.11 -8.07
CA GLU A 118 -4.61 22.76 -7.37
C GLU A 118 -4.50 22.69 -5.83
N GLU A 119 -3.88 21.59 -5.40
CA GLU A 119 -2.86 21.37 -4.34
C GLU A 119 -2.96 22.26 -3.07
N ASP A 120 -2.96 21.69 -1.86
CA ASP A 120 -1.71 21.32 -1.19
C ASP A 120 -1.98 20.64 0.17
N TYR A 121 -1.07 19.77 0.59
CA TYR A 121 -1.16 18.95 1.81
C TYR A 121 -1.07 19.81 3.09
N GLY A 122 -2.17 19.92 3.83
CA GLY A 122 -2.21 20.61 5.12
C GLY A 122 -1.42 19.89 6.21
N LEU A 123 -0.20 20.38 6.46
CA LEU A 123 0.52 20.27 7.73
C LEU A 123 -0.26 21.01 8.83
N GLU A 124 -0.34 20.38 10.01
CA GLU A 124 -0.88 20.99 11.23
C GLU A 124 -0.10 22.26 11.61
N LYS A 125 -0.84 23.35 11.88
CA LYS A 125 -0.39 24.42 12.77
C LYS A 125 -1.55 24.98 13.57
N ASP A 126 -1.34 24.89 14.88
CA ASP A 126 -1.97 25.62 15.97
C ASP A 126 -2.20 27.10 15.61
N GLU A 127 -3.41 27.62 15.88
CA GLU A 127 -3.62 28.91 16.53
C GLU A 127 -5.13 29.11 16.78
N SER A 128 -5.50 29.15 18.05
CA SER A 128 -6.82 29.53 18.53
C SER A 128 -7.16 30.97 18.11
N SER A 129 -7.82 31.14 16.97
CA SER A 129 -8.36 32.44 16.57
C SER A 129 -9.73 32.68 17.22
N PHE A 130 -9.79 33.68 18.08
CA PHE A 130 -11.00 34.21 18.72
C PHE A 130 -12.06 34.58 17.67
N GLN A 131 -13.26 33.99 17.77
CA GLN A 131 -14.44 34.44 17.02
C GLN A 131 -15.27 35.40 17.88
N ALA A 132 -15.28 36.68 17.52
CA ALA A 132 -16.20 37.64 18.11
C ALA A 132 -17.64 37.38 17.64
N PHE A 133 -18.61 37.47 18.55
CA PHE A 133 -20.02 37.38 18.21
C PHE A 133 -20.45 38.57 17.33
N THR A 134 -20.68 38.32 16.04
CA THR A 134 -21.25 39.32 15.13
C THR A 134 -22.79 39.24 15.16
N GLY A 135 -23.38 39.54 16.31
CA GLY A 135 -24.82 39.70 16.45
C GLY A 135 -25.24 41.14 16.16
N LYS A 136 -26.25 41.35 15.30
CA LYS A 136 -26.84 42.69 15.07
C LYS A 136 -27.66 43.09 16.31
N SER A 137 -27.31 44.19 16.98
CA SER A 137 -28.13 44.78 18.04
C SER A 137 -29.07 45.83 17.45
N TYR A 138 -30.33 45.80 17.85
CA TYR A 138 -31.31 46.86 17.57
C TYR A 138 -31.55 47.62 18.87
N LYS A 139 -31.33 48.94 18.85
CA LYS A 139 -31.59 49.81 20.00
C LYS A 139 -33.08 50.20 20.00
N LEU A 140 -33.75 49.99 21.12
CA LEU A 140 -35.11 50.47 21.34
C LEU A 140 -35.05 51.99 21.54
N SER A 141 -35.71 52.76 20.66
CA SER A 141 -35.89 54.20 20.83
C SER A 141 -37.08 54.46 21.74
N ASP A 142 -36.90 55.31 22.75
CA ASP A 142 -37.93 55.84 23.65
C ASP A 142 -38.81 56.88 22.92
#